data_AF-A0A8J7XWN4-F1
#
_entry.id   AF-A0A8J7XWN4-F1
#
_cell.length_a   1.000
_cell.length_b   1.000
_cell.length_c   1.000
_cell.angle_alpha   90.00
_cell.angle_beta   90.00
_cell.angle_gamma   90.00
#
_symmetry.space_group_name_H-M   'P 1'
#
loop_
_entity.id
_entity.type
_entity.pdbx_description
1 polymer ?
#
loop_
_entity_poly.entity_id
_entity_poly.type
_entity_poly.pdbx_seq_one_letter_code
_entity_poly.pdbx_strand_id
1 'polypeptide(L)'
;KMEELKREADTLFEQGKTQYEAENYEEAKESFSQAKNKYEELEDTEKVSECDEWITKCEEADLGLVFCILGIFIVLLWRRYS
;
A
#
# COMPACT_ATOMS: atom_id res chain seq x y z
N LYS A 1 -5.45 17.24 22.01
CA LYS A 1 -5.20 15.78 22.01
C LYS A 1 -5.68 15.14 20.72
N MET A 2 -6.96 15.29 20.34
CA MET A 2 -7.47 14.82 19.05
C MET A 2 -6.73 15.45 17.84
N GLU A 3 -6.39 16.75 17.91
CA GLU A 3 -5.64 17.43 16.84
C GLU A 3 -4.19 16.96 16.67
N GLU A 4 -3.57 16.41 17.73
CA GLU A 4 -2.20 15.90 17.67
C GLU A 4 -2.16 14.54 16.98
N LEU A 5 -3.07 13.64 17.38
CA LEU A 5 -3.27 12.34 16.71
C LEU A 5 -3.55 12.52 15.22
N LYS A 6 -4.36 13.54 14.85
CA LYS A 6 -4.65 13.83 13.45
C LYS A 6 -3.40 14.28 12.70
N ARG A 7 -2.59 15.17 13.28
CA ARG A 7 -1.32 15.60 12.67
C ARG A 7 -0.31 14.46 12.54
N GLU A 8 -0.21 13.60 13.54
CA GLU A 8 0.64 12.40 13.48
C GLU A 8 0.19 11.48 12.35
N ALA A 9 -1.12 11.23 12.24
CA ALA A 9 -1.71 10.43 11.18
C ALA A 9 -1.49 11.03 9.79
N ASP A 10 -1.69 12.34 9.62
CA ASP A 10 -1.40 13.05 8.36
C ASP A 10 0.09 12.96 8.00
N THR A 11 0.99 13.04 8.99
CA THR A 11 2.44 12.90 8.76
C THR A 11 2.79 11.50 8.26
N LEU A 12 2.25 10.47 8.91
CA LEU A 12 2.42 9.07 8.49
C LEU A 12 1.82 8.81 7.10
N PHE A 13 0.70 9.45 6.78
CA PHE A 13 0.04 9.34 5.49
C PHE A 13 0.88 9.95 4.36
N GLU A 14 1.45 11.14 4.57
CA GLU A 14 2.36 11.76 3.61
C GLU A 14 3.68 10.97 3.46
N GLN A 15 4.18 10.35 4.54
CA GLN A 15 5.29 9.40 4.46
C GLN A 15 4.94 8.18 3.61
N GLY A 16 3.76 7.60 3.81
CA GLY A 16 3.26 6.48 3.00
C GLY A 16 3.18 6.83 1.51
N LYS A 17 2.70 8.04 1.16
CA LYS A 17 2.72 8.52 -0.24
C LYS A 17 4.14 8.64 -0.79
N THR A 18 5.05 9.21 -0.01
CA THR A 18 6.45 9.36 -0.43
C THR A 18 7.10 7.99 -0.71
N GLN A 19 6.81 7.00 0.13
CA GLN A 19 7.27 5.61 -0.05
C GLN A 19 6.62 4.95 -1.26
N TYR A 20 5.33 5.21 -1.50
CA TYR A 20 4.62 4.74 -2.70
C TYR A 20 5.24 5.31 -3.99
N GLU A 21 5.59 6.60 -3.99
CA GLU A 21 6.30 7.24 -5.12
C GLU A 21 7.73 6.70 -5.28
N ALA A 22 8.35 6.24 -4.20
CA ALA A 22 9.65 5.57 -4.22
C ALA A 22 9.58 4.08 -4.62
N GLU A 23 8.40 3.57 -5.04
CA GLU A 23 8.15 2.16 -5.37
C GLU A 23 8.31 1.19 -4.18
N ASN A 24 8.43 1.72 -2.96
CA ASN A 24 8.51 0.94 -1.72
C ASN A 24 7.10 0.64 -1.19
N TYR A 25 6.35 -0.19 -1.91
CA TYR A 25 4.96 -0.52 -1.58
C TYR A 25 4.80 -1.20 -0.21
N GLU A 26 5.79 -2.00 0.21
CA GLU A 26 5.76 -2.69 1.51
C GLU A 26 5.83 -1.69 2.68
N GLU A 27 6.79 -0.77 2.64
CA GLU A 27 6.93 0.30 3.65
C GLU A 27 5.73 1.25 3.61
N ALA A 28 5.28 1.63 2.40
CA ALA A 28 4.12 2.50 2.22
C ALA A 28 2.87 1.92 2.91
N LYS A 29 2.64 0.62 2.75
CA LYS A 29 1.53 -0.11 3.37
C LYS A 29 1.60 -0.07 4.89
N GLU A 30 2.80 -0.22 5.46
CA GLU A 30 3.00 -0.11 6.90
C GLU A 30 2.67 1.30 7.40
N SER A 31 3.18 2.34 6.73
CA SER A 31 2.90 3.75 7.07
C SER A 31 1.41 4.08 7.00
N PHE A 32 0.71 3.63 5.95
CA PHE A 32 -0.74 3.79 5.83
C PHE A 32 -1.53 3.01 6.89
N SER A 33 -1.07 1.82 7.29
CA SER A 33 -1.69 1.03 8.35
C SER A 33 -1.55 1.71 9.73
N GLN A 34 -0.37 2.30 10.01
CA GLN A 34 -0.16 3.09 11.22
C GLN A 34 -1.05 4.34 11.24
N ALA A 35 -1.14 5.07 10.12
CA ALA A 35 -2.03 6.22 9.98
C ALA A 35 -3.51 5.83 10.19
N LYS A 36 -3.94 4.70 9.60
CA LYS A 36 -5.30 4.16 9.75
C LYS A 36 -5.65 3.92 11.21
N ASN A 37 -4.79 3.26 11.99
CA ASN A 37 -5.02 3.03 13.42
C ASN A 37 -5.27 4.36 14.17
N LYS A 38 -4.50 5.40 13.86
CA LYS A 38 -4.69 6.73 14.45
C LYS A 38 -6.00 7.39 14.05
N TYR A 39 -6.43 7.23 12.81
CA TYR A 39 -7.74 7.70 12.36
C TYR A 39 -8.90 6.89 12.97
N GLU A 40 -8.72 5.59 13.22
CA GLU A 40 -9.69 4.76 13.95
C GLU A 40 -9.82 5.20 15.43
N GLU A 41 -8.71 5.54 16.10
CA GLU A 41 -8.74 6.15 17.45
C GLU A 41 -9.48 7.50 17.48
N LEU A 42 -9.54 8.19 16.35
CA LEU A 42 -10.24 9.46 16.17
C LEU A 42 -11.69 9.30 15.68
N GLU A 43 -12.16 8.07 15.46
CA GLU A 43 -13.44 7.74 14.84
C GLU A 43 -13.63 8.41 13.46
N ASP A 44 -12.53 8.73 12.77
CA ASP A 44 -12.52 9.43 11.48
C ASP A 44 -12.62 8.42 10.33
N THR A 45 -13.83 7.90 10.10
CA THR A 45 -14.08 6.83 9.13
C THR A 45 -13.78 7.23 7.68
N GLU A 46 -13.83 8.53 7.36
CA GLU A 46 -13.48 9.04 6.03
C GLU A 46 -11.99 8.80 5.75
N LYS A 47 -11.14 9.18 6.70
CA LYS A 47 -9.69 8.99 6.60
C LYS A 47 -9.26 7.52 6.67
N VAL A 48 -9.97 6.71 7.46
CA VAL A 48 -9.77 5.25 7.50
C VAL A 48 -10.02 4.63 6.12
N SER A 49 -11.11 5.01 5.46
CA SER A 49 -11.41 4.53 4.10
C SER A 49 -10.35 4.98 3.10
N GLU A 50 -9.90 6.24 3.18
CA GLU A 50 -8.85 6.77 2.31
C GLU A 50 -7.54 5.98 2.47
N CYS A 51 -7.14 5.63 3.70
CA CYS A 51 -5.97 4.79 3.96
C CYS A 51 -6.12 3.38 3.37
N ASP A 52 -7.30 2.77 3.49
CA ASP A 52 -7.58 1.42 2.97
C ASP A 52 -7.49 1.37 1.43
N GLU A 53 -7.97 2.41 0.75
CA GLU A 53 -7.83 2.55 -0.71
C GLU A 53 -6.34 2.64 -1.13
N TRP A 54 -5.53 3.39 -0.39
CA TRP A 54 -4.08 3.48 -0.66
C TRP A 54 -3.36 2.16 -0.42
N ILE A 55 -3.69 1.46 0.67
CA ILE A 55 -3.17 0.11 0.99
C ILE A 55 -3.48 -0.86 -0.16
N THR A 56 -4.73 -0.85 -0.64
CA THR A 56 -5.16 -1.70 -1.75
C THR A 56 -4.35 -1.41 -3.02
N LYS A 57 -4.15 -0.14 -3.37
CA LYS A 57 -3.32 0.26 -4.53
C LYS A 57 -1.88 -0.25 -4.41
N CYS A 58 -1.30 -0.24 -3.21
CA CYS A 58 0.05 -0.78 -2.98
C CYS A 58 0.10 -2.28 -3.25
N GLU A 59 -0.93 -3.04 -2.82
CA GLU A 59 -1.00 -4.49 -3.02
C GLU A 59 -1.20 -4.88 -4.49
N GLU A 60 -2.03 -4.12 -5.21
CA GLU A 60 -2.26 -4.34 -6.64
C GLU A 60 -0.98 -4.10 -7.46
N ALA A 61 -0.18 -3.10 -7.10
CA ALA A 61 1.09 -2.81 -7.73
C ALA A 61 2.10 -3.96 -7.54
N ASP A 62 2.15 -4.56 -6.34
CA ASP A 62 3.02 -5.70 -6.02
C ASP A 62 2.64 -6.96 -6.82
N LEU A 63 1.35 -7.28 -6.88
CA LEU A 63 0.82 -8.45 -7.61
C LEU A 63 1.03 -8.36 -9.13
N GLY A 64 0.99 -7.15 -9.70
CA GLY A 64 1.17 -6.94 -11.15
C GLY A 64 2.50 -7.49 -11.68
N LEU A 65 3.55 -7.47 -10.85
CA LEU A 65 4.88 -7.95 -11.23
C LEU A 65 4.95 -9.48 -11.22
N VAL A 66 4.29 -10.14 -10.27
CA VAL A 66 4.27 -11.61 -10.14
C VAL A 66 3.61 -12.29 -11.34
N PHE A 67 2.49 -11.76 -11.83
CA PHE A 67 1.81 -12.30 -13.02
C PHE A 67 2.68 -12.21 -14.28
N CYS A 68 3.46 -11.14 -14.43
CA CYS A 68 4.37 -10.98 -15.56
C CYS A 68 5.48 -12.03 -15.55
N ILE A 69 6.09 -12.28 -14.38
CA ILE A 69 7.19 -13.22 -14.25
C ILE A 69 6.69 -14.66 -14.48
N LEU A 70 5.55 -15.03 -13.89
CA LEU A 70 4.94 -16.35 -14.07
C LEU A 70 4.52 -16.61 -15.52
N GLY A 71 3.97 -15.59 -16.21
CA GLY A 71 3.62 -15.69 -17.63
C GLY A 71 4.83 -16.01 -18.51
N ILE A 72 5.97 -15.38 -18.25
CA ILE A 72 7.23 -15.67 -18.96
C ILE A 72 7.67 -17.11 -18.67
N PHE A 73 7.59 -17.57 -17.41
CA PHE A 73 7.93 -18.96 -17.07
C PHE A 73 7.03 -19.98 -17.78
N ILE A 74 5.71 -19.73 -17.87
CA ILE A 74 4.78 -20.62 -18.58
C ILE A 74 5.16 -20.68 -20.08
N VAL A 75 5.43 -19.53 -20.71
CA VAL A 75 5.87 -19.47 -22.11
C VAL A 75 7.21 -20.19 -22.32
N LEU A 76 8.17 -20.01 -21.40
CA LEU A 76 9.47 -20.68 -21.43
C LEU A 76 9.36 -22.20 -21.24
N LEU A 77 8.49 -22.65 -20.34
CA LEU A 77 8.22 -24.08 -20.11
C LEU A 77 7.54 -24.73 -21.33
N TRP A 78 6.64 -24.02 -22.00
CA TRP A 78 6.02 -24.49 -23.23
C TRP A 78 7.03 -24.61 -24.38
N ARG A 79 7.97 -23.66 -24.49
CA ARG A 79 9.06 -23.69 -25.49
C ARG A 79 10.09 -24.81 -25.26
N ARG A 80 10.21 -25.33 -24.04
CA ARG A 80 11.10 -26.44 -23.69
C ARG A 80 10.46 -27.82 -23.96
N TYR A 81 9.13 -27.89 -23.92
CA TYR A 81 8.37 -29.13 -24.09
C TYR A 81 7.96 -29.43 -25.54
N SER A 82 8.00 -28.42 -26.43
CA SER A 82 7.89 -28.59 -27.88
C SER A 82 9.25 -28.83 -28.54
#